data_AF-A0A561SEQ3-F1
#
_entry.id   AF-A0A561SEQ3-F1
#
_cell.length_a   1.000
_cell.length_b   1.000
_cell.length_c   1.000
_cell.angle_alpha   90.00
_cell.angle_beta   90.00
_cell.angle_gamma   90.00
#
_symmetry.space_group_name_H-M   'P 1'
#
loop_
_entity.id
_entity.type
_entity.pdbx_description
1 polymer ?
#
loop_
_entity_poly.entity_id
_entity_poly.type
_entity_poly.pdbx_seq_one_letter_code
_entity_poly.pdbx_strand_id
1 'polypeptide(L)'
;MLLQSSEKRAALLNCCGQSVGVEGCCRQDVDAGEFRAGRAGSLSRVTDDLDAWNRLAALLPPAEAGQVADCWQIGEQEAGLGLLVTGLLAHRIPIDGATRAEIAVIAEAWGERATLAPALARCVGAGGPDRLVLLAEQARGAGADAEVSGSVRVPWIACTGCGAVLTRLHEWEPWGELSYLALGYLITSADGSAVLRRFPDDAVDRAFAALLAHPC
;
A
#
# COMPACT_ATOMS: atom_id res chain seq x y z
N MET A 1 -1.18 19.92 -19.14
CA MET A 1 -0.72 19.71 -17.75
C MET A 1 0.41 18.67 -17.76
N LEU A 2 1.59 19.05 -18.29
CA LEU A 2 2.72 18.14 -18.60
C LEU A 2 4.07 18.64 -18.05
N LEU A 3 4.06 19.67 -17.20
CA LEU A 3 5.28 20.36 -16.74
C LEU A 3 5.76 19.94 -15.33
N GLN A 4 4.96 19.19 -14.56
CA GLN A 4 5.36 18.77 -13.20
C GLN A 4 6.23 17.49 -13.15
N SER A 5 6.38 16.78 -14.28
CA SER A 5 7.11 15.50 -14.32
C SER A 5 8.63 15.67 -14.48
N SER A 6 9.09 16.78 -15.08
CA SER A 6 10.53 17.03 -15.28
C SER A 6 11.23 17.61 -14.05
N GLU A 7 10.53 18.40 -13.23
CA GLU A 7 11.14 19.03 -12.05
C GLU A 7 11.36 18.02 -10.90
N LYS A 8 10.48 17.01 -10.73
CA LYS A 8 10.70 15.93 -9.76
C LYS A 8 11.93 15.06 -10.08
N ARG A 9 12.26 14.88 -11.37
CA ARG A 9 13.48 14.14 -11.78
C ARG A 9 14.77 14.93 -11.50
N ALA A 10 14.72 16.25 -11.51
CA ALA A 10 15.89 17.08 -11.19
C ALA A 10 16.17 17.14 -9.68
N ALA A 11 15.13 17.07 -8.84
CA ALA A 11 15.28 17.05 -7.38
C ALA A 11 15.91 15.74 -6.86
N LEU A 12 15.58 14.60 -7.48
CA LEU A 12 16.13 13.28 -7.13
C LEU A 12 17.64 13.14 -7.38
N LEU A 13 18.21 13.91 -8.31
CA LEU A 13 19.65 13.87 -8.63
C LEU A 13 20.49 14.79 -7.72
N ASN A 14 19.88 15.72 -7.00
CA ASN A 14 20.61 16.78 -6.28
C ASN A 14 20.76 16.52 -4.77
N CYS A 15 20.00 15.59 -4.17
CA CYS A 15 20.05 15.36 -2.72
C CYS A 15 21.14 14.37 -2.27
N CYS A 16 21.73 13.57 -3.17
CA CYS A 16 22.82 12.64 -2.83
C CYS A 16 24.20 13.32 -2.63
N GLY A 17 24.27 14.65 -2.60
CA GLY A 17 25.52 15.40 -2.74
C GLY A 17 26.09 16.11 -1.51
N GLN A 18 25.39 16.21 -0.37
CA GLN A 18 25.88 17.05 0.75
C GLN A 18 25.74 16.41 2.12
N SER A 19 26.81 15.73 2.53
CA SER A 19 27.13 15.33 3.90
C SER A 19 27.94 16.42 4.61
N VAL A 20 27.34 17.11 5.59
CA VAL A 20 27.96 17.91 6.68
C VAL A 20 26.80 18.30 7.61
N GLY A 21 26.81 18.23 8.95
CA GLY A 21 27.76 17.86 9.98
C GLY A 21 27.10 18.26 11.31
N VAL A 22 26.98 17.29 12.22
CA VAL A 22 26.99 17.32 13.71
C VAL A 22 26.49 18.56 14.51
N GLU A 23 25.75 18.23 15.58
CA GLU A 23 25.69 18.88 16.92
C GLU A 23 24.64 19.96 17.23
N GLY A 24 23.66 19.56 18.07
CA GLY A 24 23.28 20.33 19.27
C GLY A 24 21.96 21.09 19.23
N CYS A 25 20.87 20.50 19.73
CA CYS A 25 19.88 21.21 20.56
C CYS A 25 18.86 20.23 21.20
N CYS A 26 19.28 19.47 22.22
CA CYS A 26 18.35 18.76 23.09
C CYS A 26 18.33 19.44 24.46
N ARG A 27 17.34 20.29 24.70
CA ARG A 27 16.77 20.56 26.04
C ARG A 27 15.54 21.44 25.91
N GLN A 28 14.37 20.88 26.18
CA GLN A 28 13.37 21.54 27.01
C GLN A 28 12.34 20.51 27.50
N ASP A 29 12.06 20.64 28.79
CA ASP A 29 11.29 19.77 29.65
C ASP A 29 9.81 19.73 29.25
N VAL A 30 9.20 18.53 29.34
CA VAL A 30 7.75 18.41 29.47
C VAL A 30 7.42 17.49 30.64
N ASP A 31 6.69 18.09 31.56
CA ASP A 31 6.19 17.56 32.82
C ASP A 31 5.33 16.30 32.65
N ALA A 32 5.31 15.52 33.74
CA ALA A 32 4.61 14.27 33.88
C ALA A 32 3.08 14.44 33.83
N GLY A 33 2.43 13.74 32.89
CA GLY A 33 0.98 13.60 32.82
C GLY A 33 0.56 12.33 32.08
N GLU A 34 0.07 11.35 32.83
CA GLU A 34 -0.71 10.18 32.41
C GLU A 34 -0.22 9.34 31.20
N PHE A 35 0.67 8.39 31.49
CA PHE A 35 1.01 7.29 30.60
C PHE A 35 -0.07 6.20 30.67
N ARG A 36 -1.09 6.27 29.82
CA ARG A 36 -1.97 5.12 29.53
C ARG A 36 -1.32 4.22 28.47
N ALA A 37 -1.47 2.92 28.65
CA ALA A 37 -0.86 1.84 27.88
C ALA A 37 -1.31 1.78 26.40
N GLY A 38 -0.89 2.74 25.58
CA GLY A 38 -1.11 2.78 24.12
C GLY A 38 0.15 2.53 23.28
N ARG A 39 1.33 2.35 23.92
CA ARG A 39 2.62 2.39 23.22
C ARG A 39 3.04 1.06 22.57
N ALA A 40 2.48 -0.07 22.98
CA ALA A 40 2.85 -1.38 22.46
C ALA A 40 2.29 -1.67 21.05
N GLY A 41 1.06 -1.22 20.74
CA GLY A 41 0.42 -1.46 19.45
C GLY A 41 1.00 -0.62 18.30
N SER A 42 1.47 0.60 18.58
CA SER A 42 2.07 1.49 17.59
C SER A 42 3.51 1.08 17.25
N LEU A 43 4.30 0.62 18.23
CA LEU A 43 5.67 0.18 18.00
C LEU A 43 5.73 -1.16 17.23
N SER A 44 4.86 -2.12 17.54
CA SER A 44 4.77 -3.39 16.78
C SER A 44 4.40 -3.15 15.32
N ARG A 45 3.45 -2.23 15.05
CA ARG A 45 3.07 -1.89 13.68
C ARG A 45 4.22 -1.27 12.90
N VAL A 46 4.94 -0.31 13.49
CA VAL A 46 6.10 0.33 12.84
C VAL A 46 7.23 -0.65 12.56
N THR A 47 7.48 -1.63 13.45
CA THR A 47 8.49 -2.67 13.20
C THR A 47 8.05 -3.64 12.11
N ASP A 48 6.79 -4.06 12.10
CA ASP A 48 6.25 -4.95 11.07
C ASP A 48 6.28 -4.26 9.68
N ASP A 49 5.98 -2.97 9.63
CA ASP A 49 6.02 -2.16 8.41
C ASP A 49 7.46 -1.99 7.88
N LEU A 50 8.43 -1.75 8.78
CA LEU A 50 9.85 -1.65 8.42
C LEU A 50 10.42 -3.01 7.96
N ASP A 51 10.02 -4.11 8.57
CA ASP A 51 10.46 -5.44 8.17
C ASP A 51 9.88 -5.81 6.79
N ALA A 52 8.61 -5.49 6.55
CA ALA A 52 8.00 -5.63 5.23
C ALA A 52 8.73 -4.77 4.18
N TRP A 53 9.03 -3.52 4.52
CA TRP A 53 9.78 -2.60 3.67
C TRP A 53 11.14 -3.17 3.27
N ASN A 54 11.95 -3.58 4.24
CA ASN A 54 13.29 -4.12 4.00
C ASN A 54 13.25 -5.43 3.20
N ARG A 55 12.27 -6.30 3.47
CA ARG A 55 12.07 -7.53 2.69
C ARG A 55 11.75 -7.22 1.22
N LEU A 56 10.92 -6.22 0.95
CA LEU A 56 10.60 -5.81 -0.42
C LEU A 56 11.79 -5.13 -1.10
N ALA A 57 12.52 -4.27 -0.41
CA ALA A 57 13.73 -3.65 -0.91
C ALA A 57 14.77 -4.71 -1.33
N ALA A 58 14.90 -5.79 -0.54
CA ALA A 58 15.81 -6.90 -0.80
C ALA A 58 15.48 -7.73 -2.06
N LEU A 59 14.34 -7.49 -2.72
CA LEU A 59 14.06 -8.06 -4.04
C LEU A 59 14.97 -7.47 -5.11
N LEU A 60 15.47 -6.25 -4.90
CA LEU A 60 16.30 -5.51 -5.86
C LEU A 60 17.79 -5.84 -5.70
N PRO A 61 18.62 -5.52 -6.73
CA PRO A 61 20.06 -5.53 -6.57
C PRO A 61 20.53 -4.62 -5.41
N PRO A 62 21.64 -4.95 -4.71
CA PRO A 62 22.00 -4.31 -3.45
C PRO A 62 22.06 -2.77 -3.46
N ALA A 63 22.52 -2.17 -4.56
CA ALA A 63 22.61 -0.73 -4.69
C ALA A 63 21.23 -0.05 -4.70
N GLU A 64 20.26 -0.65 -5.40
CA GLU A 64 18.88 -0.13 -5.47
C GLU A 64 18.09 -0.51 -4.22
N ALA A 65 18.34 -1.68 -3.64
CA ALA A 65 17.78 -2.07 -2.35
C ALA A 65 18.15 -1.06 -1.26
N GLY A 66 19.41 -0.58 -1.24
CA GLY A 66 19.86 0.47 -0.33
C GLY A 66 19.08 1.78 -0.52
N GLN A 67 18.88 2.22 -1.77
CA GLN A 67 18.11 3.45 -2.06
C GLN A 67 16.66 3.36 -1.56
N VAL A 68 16.01 2.21 -1.77
CA VAL A 68 14.65 1.98 -1.25
C VAL A 68 14.67 1.95 0.27
N ALA A 69 15.62 1.26 0.90
CA ALA A 69 15.73 1.22 2.37
C ALA A 69 15.95 2.62 2.99
N ASP A 70 16.80 3.45 2.37
CA ASP A 70 17.12 4.79 2.83
C ASP A 70 15.89 5.72 2.83
N CYS A 71 14.98 5.56 1.86
CA CYS A 71 13.72 6.31 1.81
C CYS A 71 12.90 6.18 3.10
N TRP A 72 12.90 5.02 3.76
CA TRP A 72 12.21 4.85 5.04
C TRP A 72 12.82 5.73 6.14
N GLN A 73 14.15 5.83 6.19
CA GLN A 73 14.87 6.56 7.24
C GLN A 73 14.64 8.08 7.16
N ILE A 74 14.33 8.58 5.96
CA ILE A 74 14.13 10.02 5.71
C ILE A 74 12.65 10.42 5.57
N GLY A 75 11.71 9.47 5.69
CA GLY A 75 10.28 9.75 5.56
C GLY A 75 9.81 9.99 4.13
N GLU A 76 10.42 9.32 3.15
CA GLU A 76 10.12 9.44 1.72
C GLU A 76 9.58 8.10 1.17
N GLN A 77 8.60 7.51 1.85
CA GLN A 77 8.07 6.18 1.52
C GLN A 77 7.41 6.13 0.14
N GLU A 78 6.73 7.18 -0.30
CA GLU A 78 6.13 7.28 -1.63
C GLU A 78 7.21 7.18 -2.72
N ALA A 79 8.33 7.88 -2.54
CA ALA A 79 9.47 7.81 -3.46
C ALA A 79 10.12 6.42 -3.46
N GLY A 80 10.29 5.82 -2.28
CA GLY A 80 10.83 4.46 -2.14
C GLY A 80 9.97 3.40 -2.84
N LEU A 81 8.63 3.51 -2.79
CA LEU A 81 7.73 2.63 -3.53
C LEU A 81 7.86 2.83 -5.05
N GLY A 82 8.01 4.07 -5.50
CA GLY A 82 8.30 4.38 -6.89
C GLY A 82 9.60 3.75 -7.38
N LEU A 83 10.67 3.82 -6.57
CA LEU A 83 11.95 3.17 -6.85
C LEU A 83 11.82 1.65 -6.89
N LEU A 84 11.10 1.06 -5.92
CA LEU A 84 10.86 -0.37 -5.85
C LEU A 84 10.20 -0.90 -7.13
N VAL A 85 9.06 -0.34 -7.52
CA VAL A 85 8.32 -0.81 -8.71
C VAL A 85 9.12 -0.56 -9.98
N THR A 86 9.86 0.55 -10.06
CA THR A 86 10.73 0.85 -11.21
C THR A 86 11.88 -0.15 -11.32
N GLY A 87 12.55 -0.49 -10.21
CA GLY A 87 13.63 -1.48 -10.17
C GLY A 87 13.15 -2.88 -10.56
N LEU A 88 12.00 -3.31 -10.01
CA LEU A 88 11.37 -4.59 -10.39
C LEU A 88 11.13 -4.70 -11.90
N LEU A 89 10.65 -3.62 -12.52
CA LEU A 89 10.43 -3.54 -13.97
C LEU A 89 11.73 -3.54 -14.76
N ALA A 90 12.70 -2.71 -14.34
CA ALA A 90 13.97 -2.53 -15.05
C ALA A 90 14.78 -3.83 -15.09
N HIS A 91 14.84 -4.56 -13.98
CA HIS A 91 15.55 -5.83 -13.85
C HIS A 91 14.70 -7.05 -14.22
N ARG A 92 13.41 -6.84 -14.55
CA ARG A 92 12.44 -7.91 -14.82
C ARG A 92 12.39 -8.96 -13.71
N ILE A 93 12.49 -8.52 -12.45
CA ILE A 93 12.47 -9.42 -11.30
C ILE A 93 11.07 -10.06 -11.21
N PRO A 94 10.99 -11.40 -11.25
CA PRO A 94 9.72 -12.09 -11.08
C PRO A 94 9.18 -11.92 -9.66
N ILE A 95 7.92 -11.51 -9.53
CA ILE A 95 7.20 -11.46 -8.26
C ILE A 95 5.93 -12.31 -8.33
N ASP A 96 5.64 -13.04 -7.25
CA ASP A 96 4.40 -13.79 -7.13
C ASP A 96 3.21 -12.87 -6.81
N GLY A 97 2.00 -13.42 -6.88
CA GLY A 97 0.78 -12.69 -6.62
C GLY A 97 0.67 -12.16 -5.19
N ALA A 98 1.27 -12.83 -4.20
CA ALA A 98 1.28 -12.38 -2.81
C ALA A 98 2.16 -11.13 -2.63
N THR A 99 3.38 -11.15 -3.16
CA THR A 99 4.31 -10.01 -3.16
C THR A 99 3.70 -8.83 -3.93
N ARG A 100 3.07 -9.10 -5.08
CA ARG A 100 2.39 -8.05 -5.85
C ARG A 100 1.23 -7.43 -5.09
N ALA A 101 0.42 -8.25 -4.41
CA ALA A 101 -0.67 -7.77 -3.57
C ALA A 101 -0.16 -6.94 -2.39
N GLU A 102 0.93 -7.38 -1.75
CA GLU A 102 1.57 -6.67 -0.65
C GLU A 102 2.09 -5.28 -1.08
N ILE A 103 2.78 -5.18 -2.23
CA ILE A 103 3.20 -3.88 -2.79
C ILE A 103 1.99 -2.99 -3.06
N ALA A 104 0.89 -3.54 -3.60
CA ALA A 104 -0.32 -2.77 -3.85
C ALA A 104 -0.96 -2.25 -2.55
N VAL A 105 -0.92 -3.04 -1.47
CA VAL A 105 -1.44 -2.68 -0.15
C VAL A 105 -0.63 -1.55 0.49
N ILE A 106 0.70 -1.65 0.45
CA ILE A 106 1.56 -0.59 0.97
C ILE A 106 1.37 0.68 0.13
N ALA A 107 1.25 0.56 -1.19
CA ALA A 107 0.94 1.70 -2.05
C ALA A 107 -0.43 2.34 -1.73
N GLU A 108 -1.45 1.58 -1.35
CA GLU A 108 -2.72 2.15 -0.88
C GLU A 108 -2.55 2.89 0.46
N ALA A 109 -1.81 2.30 1.41
CA ALA A 109 -1.56 2.91 2.71
C ALA A 109 -0.86 4.29 2.60
N TRP A 110 0.03 4.43 1.61
CA TRP A 110 0.75 5.68 1.32
C TRP A 110 0.10 6.53 0.22
N GLY A 111 -1.12 6.19 -0.22
CA GLY A 111 -1.83 6.98 -1.23
C GLY A 111 -1.18 6.99 -2.63
N GLU A 112 -0.30 6.03 -2.94
CA GLU A 112 0.40 5.89 -4.22
C GLU A 112 -0.20 4.83 -5.14
N ARG A 113 -1.27 4.14 -4.72
CA ARG A 113 -1.90 3.08 -5.50
C ARG A 113 -2.25 3.50 -6.93
N ALA A 114 -2.92 4.65 -7.11
CA ALA A 114 -3.34 5.10 -8.44
C ALA A 114 -2.13 5.36 -9.36
N THR A 115 -1.06 5.94 -8.81
CA THR A 115 0.21 6.19 -9.51
C THR A 115 0.91 4.89 -9.91
N LEU A 116 0.98 3.92 -9.00
CA LEU A 116 1.81 2.73 -9.17
C LEU A 116 1.09 1.55 -9.82
N ALA A 117 -0.24 1.47 -9.75
CA ALA A 117 -1.02 0.35 -10.27
C ALA A 117 -0.70 -0.02 -11.74
N PRO A 118 -0.59 0.93 -12.69
CA PRO A 118 -0.24 0.59 -14.08
C PRO A 118 1.17 -0.01 -14.22
N ALA A 119 2.12 0.43 -13.40
CA ALA A 119 3.49 -0.08 -13.41
C ALA A 119 3.56 -1.46 -12.76
N LEU A 120 2.93 -1.60 -11.60
CA LEU A 120 2.83 -2.86 -10.87
C LEU A 120 2.12 -3.96 -11.69
N ALA A 121 1.12 -3.61 -12.50
CA ALA A 121 0.47 -4.55 -13.42
C ALA A 121 1.40 -5.11 -14.51
N ARG A 122 2.47 -4.38 -14.86
CA ARG A 122 3.46 -4.79 -15.88
C ARG A 122 4.60 -5.64 -15.30
N CYS A 123 4.76 -5.71 -13.97
CA CYS A 123 5.81 -6.52 -13.34
C CYS A 123 5.65 -8.00 -13.73
N VAL A 124 6.76 -8.69 -13.92
CA VAL A 124 6.76 -10.10 -14.36
C VAL A 124 6.25 -11.00 -13.23
N GLY A 125 5.39 -11.95 -13.56
CA GLY A 125 4.92 -12.96 -12.60
C GLY A 125 5.98 -14.02 -12.34
N ALA A 126 6.04 -14.56 -11.12
CA ALA A 126 6.98 -15.64 -10.77
C ALA A 126 6.72 -16.99 -11.47
N GLY A 127 5.58 -17.12 -12.15
CA GLY A 127 5.16 -18.36 -12.80
C GLY A 127 4.43 -19.29 -11.84
N GLY A 128 3.52 -20.09 -12.38
CA GLY A 128 2.61 -20.93 -11.59
C GLY A 128 1.31 -20.20 -11.20
N PRO A 129 0.38 -20.92 -10.55
CA PRO A 129 -0.88 -20.33 -10.11
C PRO A 129 -0.67 -19.45 -8.87
N ASP A 130 -1.07 -18.18 -8.98
CA ASP A 130 -1.03 -17.25 -7.86
C ASP A 130 -2.21 -17.50 -6.90
N ARG A 131 -1.91 -17.58 -5.60
CA ARG A 131 -2.94 -17.63 -4.54
C ARG A 131 -3.71 -16.31 -4.45
N LEU A 132 -3.05 -15.20 -4.71
CA LEU A 132 -3.62 -13.85 -4.67
C LEU A 132 -3.49 -13.18 -6.02
N VAL A 133 -4.57 -12.60 -6.52
CA VAL A 133 -4.58 -11.88 -7.78
C VAL A 133 -5.15 -10.48 -7.61
N LEU A 134 -4.48 -9.49 -8.21
CA LEU A 134 -5.03 -8.15 -8.33
C LEU A 134 -6.11 -8.17 -9.41
N LEU A 135 -7.28 -7.66 -9.06
CA LEU A 135 -8.40 -7.49 -9.97
C LEU A 135 -8.27 -6.16 -10.71
N ALA A 136 -8.71 -6.15 -11.98
CA ALA A 136 -8.91 -4.89 -12.69
C ALA A 136 -9.94 -4.04 -11.95
N GLU A 137 -9.74 -2.73 -11.90
CA GLU A 137 -10.69 -1.83 -11.26
C GLU A 137 -12.05 -1.91 -11.95
N GLN A 138 -13.04 -2.43 -11.23
CA GLN A 138 -14.41 -2.59 -11.69
C GLN A 138 -15.33 -2.13 -10.57
N ALA A 139 -15.90 -0.95 -10.69
CA ALA A 139 -16.91 -0.48 -9.73
C ALA A 139 -18.15 -1.38 -9.85
N ARG A 140 -18.50 -2.08 -8.77
CA ARG A 140 -19.80 -2.72 -8.64
C ARG A 140 -20.73 -1.74 -7.94
N GLY A 141 -21.87 -1.44 -8.57
CA GLY A 141 -22.95 -0.72 -7.90
C GLY A 141 -23.35 -1.46 -6.63
N ALA A 142 -23.86 -0.73 -5.62
CA ALA A 142 -24.36 -1.34 -4.41
C ALA A 142 -25.37 -2.44 -4.79
N GLY A 143 -24.99 -3.70 -4.57
CA GLY A 143 -25.96 -4.80 -4.59
C GLY A 143 -27.06 -4.51 -3.58
N ALA A 144 -28.21 -5.18 -3.69
CA ALA A 144 -29.41 -4.90 -2.90
C ALA A 144 -29.21 -4.87 -1.36
N ASP A 145 -28.06 -5.30 -0.84
CA ASP A 145 -27.54 -4.95 0.49
C ASP A 145 -26.83 -3.59 0.51
N ALA A 146 -27.61 -2.53 0.31
CA ALA A 146 -27.21 -1.15 0.52
C ALA A 146 -27.44 -0.76 2.00
N GLU A 147 -26.65 -1.31 2.91
CA GLU A 147 -26.67 -0.85 4.32
C GLU A 147 -25.90 0.47 4.49
N VAL A 148 -25.16 0.90 3.45
CA VAL A 148 -24.62 2.26 3.33
C VAL A 148 -25.13 2.85 2.01
N SER A 149 -26.26 3.55 2.07
CA SER A 149 -26.76 4.35 0.95
C SER A 149 -25.65 5.25 0.40
N GLY A 150 -25.27 5.07 -0.86
CA GLY A 150 -24.30 5.92 -1.56
C GLY A 150 -22.87 5.37 -1.69
N SER A 151 -22.51 4.28 -1.00
CA SER A 151 -21.16 3.70 -1.14
C SER A 151 -21.04 2.72 -2.32
N VAL A 152 -19.89 2.76 -2.98
CA VAL A 152 -19.51 1.91 -4.14
C VAL A 152 -18.50 0.87 -3.68
N ARG A 153 -18.70 -0.38 -4.09
CA ARG A 153 -17.76 -1.49 -3.83
C ARG A 153 -16.83 -1.65 -5.02
N VAL A 154 -15.53 -1.59 -4.79
CA VAL A 154 -14.49 -1.80 -5.80
C VAL A 154 -13.67 -3.03 -5.42
N PRO A 155 -13.98 -4.23 -5.98
CA PRO A 155 -13.18 -5.43 -5.81
C PRO A 155 -11.72 -5.17 -6.18
N TRP A 156 -10.78 -5.66 -5.39
CA TRP A 156 -9.37 -5.33 -5.55
C TRP A 156 -8.42 -6.52 -5.50
N ILE A 157 -8.45 -7.34 -4.45
CA ILE A 157 -7.53 -8.48 -4.31
C ILE A 157 -8.34 -9.74 -4.06
N ALA A 158 -8.29 -10.71 -4.97
CA ALA A 158 -8.97 -11.98 -4.81
C ALA A 158 -8.02 -13.09 -4.36
N CYS A 159 -8.48 -13.94 -3.44
CA CYS A 159 -7.86 -15.21 -3.17
C CYS A 159 -8.43 -16.27 -4.13
N THR A 160 -7.57 -16.90 -4.92
CA THR A 160 -7.97 -17.93 -5.90
C THR A 160 -8.31 -19.27 -5.26
N GLY A 161 -7.87 -19.51 -4.02
CA GLY A 161 -8.19 -20.73 -3.26
C GLY A 161 -9.61 -20.71 -2.71
N CYS A 162 -9.94 -19.69 -1.91
CA CYS A 162 -11.25 -19.60 -1.23
C CYS A 162 -12.28 -18.73 -1.95
N GLY A 163 -11.86 -17.96 -2.96
CA GLY A 163 -12.71 -17.00 -3.66
C GLY A 163 -12.99 -15.71 -2.89
N ALA A 164 -12.51 -15.53 -1.65
CA ALA A 164 -12.71 -14.31 -0.90
C ALA A 164 -12.02 -13.12 -1.58
N VAL A 165 -12.64 -11.94 -1.51
CA VAL A 165 -12.14 -10.72 -2.17
C VAL A 165 -12.02 -9.57 -1.19
N LEU A 166 -10.82 -8.99 -1.08
CA LEU A 166 -10.62 -7.68 -0.47
C LEU A 166 -11.16 -6.61 -1.43
N THR A 167 -12.10 -5.83 -0.91
CA THR A 167 -12.89 -4.84 -1.65
C THR A 167 -12.73 -3.49 -0.96
N ARG A 168 -12.51 -2.44 -1.74
CA ARG A 168 -12.47 -1.05 -1.26
C ARG A 168 -13.85 -0.44 -1.32
N LEU A 169 -14.20 0.34 -0.29
CA LEU A 169 -15.41 1.16 -0.28
C LEU A 169 -15.07 2.58 -0.69
N HIS A 170 -15.83 3.14 -1.61
CA HIS A 170 -15.71 4.52 -2.06
C HIS A 170 -17.07 5.21 -2.01
N GLU A 171 -17.07 6.54 -2.13
CA GLU A 171 -18.26 7.30 -2.50
C GLU A 171 -18.13 7.85 -3.91
N TRP A 172 -19.28 8.19 -4.51
CA TRP A 172 -19.29 9.01 -5.72
C TRP A 172 -19.12 10.47 -5.34
N GLU A 173 -18.08 11.08 -5.87
CA GLU A 173 -17.83 12.49 -5.71
C GLU A 173 -18.76 13.32 -6.62
N PRO A 174 -19.05 14.59 -6.27
CA PRO A 174 -19.91 15.45 -7.08
C PRO A 174 -19.42 15.68 -8.52
N TRP A 175 -18.12 15.50 -8.78
CA TRP A 175 -17.51 15.60 -10.11
C TRP A 175 -17.54 14.29 -10.91
N GLY A 176 -18.20 13.25 -10.40
CA GLY A 176 -18.48 12.01 -11.14
C GLY A 176 -17.39 10.96 -11.08
N GLU A 177 -16.37 11.13 -10.23
CA GLU A 177 -15.34 10.13 -9.97
C GLU A 177 -15.55 9.48 -8.60
N LEU A 178 -14.87 8.37 -8.33
CA LEU A 178 -14.85 7.78 -6.99
C LEU A 178 -13.92 8.60 -6.09
N SER A 179 -14.22 8.62 -4.79
CA SER A 179 -13.33 9.20 -3.78
C SER A 179 -11.91 8.67 -3.93
N TYR A 180 -10.91 9.54 -3.82
CA TYR A 180 -9.50 9.15 -4.01
C TYR A 180 -9.08 8.09 -2.98
N LEU A 181 -9.41 8.35 -1.72
CA LEU A 181 -9.20 7.43 -0.61
C LEU A 181 -10.43 6.53 -0.42
N ALA A 182 -10.17 5.29 -0.02
CA ALA A 182 -11.23 4.39 0.39
C ALA A 182 -11.81 4.83 1.75
N LEU A 183 -13.14 4.77 1.87
CA LEU A 183 -13.88 4.98 3.12
C LEU A 183 -13.77 3.78 4.08
N GLY A 184 -13.17 2.69 3.62
CA GLY A 184 -12.99 1.46 4.38
C GLY A 184 -12.79 0.25 3.47
N TYR A 185 -12.57 -0.90 4.09
CA TYR A 185 -12.29 -2.15 3.39
C TYR A 185 -13.24 -3.25 3.83
N LEU A 186 -13.60 -4.12 2.89
CA LEU A 186 -14.43 -5.29 3.11
C LEU A 186 -13.71 -6.54 2.64
N ILE A 187 -13.94 -7.67 3.32
CA ILE A 187 -13.74 -8.98 2.72
C ILE A 187 -15.11 -9.49 2.32
N THR A 188 -15.28 -9.84 1.04
CA THR A 188 -16.55 -10.32 0.48
C THR A 188 -16.43 -11.72 -0.08
N SER A 189 -17.57 -12.39 -0.29
CA SER A 189 -17.64 -13.60 -1.12
C SER A 189 -17.21 -13.32 -2.57
N ALA A 190 -16.92 -14.38 -3.33
CA ALA A 190 -16.44 -14.29 -4.72
C ALA A 190 -17.42 -13.54 -5.66
N ASP A 191 -18.72 -13.76 -5.47
CA ASP A 191 -19.79 -13.06 -6.19
C ASP A 191 -20.02 -11.63 -5.67
N GLY A 192 -19.39 -11.26 -4.55
CA GLY A 192 -19.52 -9.96 -3.90
C GLY A 192 -20.86 -9.74 -3.20
N SER A 193 -21.70 -10.79 -3.08
CA SER A 193 -23.03 -10.70 -2.48
C SER A 193 -22.96 -10.59 -0.95
N ALA A 194 -22.11 -11.38 -0.31
CA ALA A 194 -21.96 -11.40 1.15
C ALA A 194 -20.74 -10.59 1.61
N VAL A 195 -20.94 -9.79 2.66
CA VAL A 195 -19.84 -9.16 3.41
C VAL A 195 -19.43 -10.09 4.55
N LEU A 196 -18.20 -10.58 4.51
CA LEU A 196 -17.66 -11.50 5.50
C LEU A 196 -17.03 -10.73 6.67
N ARG A 197 -16.32 -9.62 6.37
CA ARG A 197 -15.66 -8.77 7.37
C ARG A 197 -15.60 -7.32 6.89
N ARG A 198 -15.57 -6.36 7.82
CA ARG A 198 -15.44 -4.91 7.57
C ARG A 198 -14.30 -4.30 8.39
N PHE A 199 -13.62 -3.34 7.79
CA PHE A 199 -12.47 -2.62 8.35
C PHE A 199 -12.63 -1.11 8.07
N PRO A 200 -12.14 -0.24 8.97
CA PRO A 200 -12.12 1.21 8.75
C PRO A 200 -11.11 1.60 7.65
N ASP A 201 -11.13 2.88 7.26
CA ASP A 201 -10.30 3.51 6.22
C ASP A 201 -8.78 3.45 6.49
N ASP A 202 -8.37 3.43 7.76
CA ASP A 202 -6.97 3.38 8.19
C ASP A 202 -6.38 1.95 8.32
N ALA A 203 -7.14 0.93 7.90
CA ALA A 203 -6.90 -0.47 8.26
C ALA A 203 -6.60 -1.38 7.07
N VAL A 204 -6.01 -0.86 5.99
CA VAL A 204 -5.69 -1.66 4.79
C VAL A 204 -4.82 -2.87 5.11
N ASP A 205 -3.78 -2.70 5.95
CA ASP A 205 -2.87 -3.78 6.35
C ASP A 205 -3.61 -4.87 7.12
N ARG A 206 -4.50 -4.48 8.04
CA ARG A 206 -5.33 -5.40 8.82
C ARG A 206 -6.34 -6.15 7.94
N ALA A 207 -6.91 -5.47 6.96
CA ALA A 207 -7.82 -6.06 5.99
C ALA A 207 -7.10 -7.08 5.10
N PHE A 208 -5.87 -6.76 4.67
CA PHE A 208 -5.03 -7.66 3.89
C PHE A 208 -4.56 -8.87 4.70
N ALA A 209 -4.07 -8.67 5.92
CA ALA A 209 -3.71 -9.76 6.83
C ALA A 209 -4.91 -10.69 7.10
N ALA A 210 -6.12 -10.12 7.23
CA ALA A 210 -7.35 -10.89 7.36
C ALA A 210 -7.70 -11.69 6.11
N LEU A 211 -7.42 -11.20 4.91
CA LEU A 211 -7.58 -11.96 3.66
C LEU A 211 -6.58 -13.12 3.61
N LEU A 212 -5.32 -12.90 3.98
CA LEU A 212 -4.29 -13.94 4.02
C LEU A 212 -4.61 -15.07 4.99
N ALA A 213 -5.18 -14.72 6.16
CA ALA A 213 -5.62 -15.64 7.19
C ALA A 213 -7.02 -16.24 6.95
N HIS A 214 -7.70 -15.85 5.87
CA HIS A 214 -9.02 -16.40 5.57
C HIS A 214 -8.91 -17.90 5.25
N PRO A 215 -9.74 -18.76 5.85
CA PRO A 215 -9.78 -20.19 5.52
C PRO A 215 -9.94 -20.40 4.01
N CYS A 216 -9.08 -21.27 3.45
CA CYS A 216 -9.08 -21.70 2.06
C CYS A 216 -9.36 -23.20 1.97
#